data_AF-A0A831KG16-F1
#
_entry.id   AF-A0A831KG16-F1
#
_cell.length_a   1.000
_cell.length_b   1.000
_cell.length_c   1.000
_cell.angle_alpha   90.00
_cell.angle_beta   90.00
_cell.angle_gamma   90.00
#
_symmetry.space_group_name_H-M   'P 1'
#
loop_
_entity.id
_entity.type
_entity.pdbx_description
1 polymer ?
#
loop_
_entity_poly.entity_id
_entity_poly.type
_entity_poly.pdbx_seq_one_letter_code
_entity_poly.pdbx_strand_id
1 'polypeptide(L)'
;MSAVFNRNDDLFCRQRPESVTPCICTVLERSWIQGRKIAGMERAAKVPTRNAITRQEEKMQKRMMLVRTALAATLVLGLGGLSTAATGPLKAPTEQLIIAGKKPARFDHSVHLKMGLKCGTCHHDQDHKPLTAKDIAAMTDSSQLACVSCHNKSRPQMELQTKRDVFHARCRACHQKGYQGKKGPTRCSGCHLKRKRQPLEGC
;
A
#
# COMPACT_ATOMS: atom_id res chain seq x y z
N MET A 1 23.94 -46.56 -23.70
CA MET A 1 23.59 -46.32 -25.12
C MET A 1 22.07 -46.14 -25.22
N SER A 2 21.56 -45.51 -26.28
CA SER A 2 20.11 -45.31 -26.57
C SER A 2 19.37 -44.48 -25.51
N ALA A 3 18.99 -43.21 -25.71
CA ALA A 3 18.77 -42.40 -26.91
C ALA A 3 17.64 -42.89 -27.83
N VAL A 4 16.50 -42.18 -27.76
CA VAL A 4 15.46 -42.07 -28.80
C VAL A 4 15.17 -40.57 -28.96
N PHE A 5 14.93 -40.11 -30.19
CA PHE A 5 15.03 -38.70 -30.57
C PHE A 5 13.92 -38.33 -31.56
N ASN A 6 13.12 -37.31 -31.24
CA ASN A 6 12.19 -36.63 -32.16
C ASN A 6 12.16 -35.15 -31.71
N ARG A 7 12.52 -34.11 -32.50
CA ARG A 7 12.17 -33.80 -33.90
C ARG A 7 10.67 -33.79 -34.15
N ASN A 8 10.04 -32.87 -34.85
CA ASN A 8 10.29 -31.56 -35.50
C ASN A 8 8.91 -31.24 -36.17
N ASP A 9 8.45 -30.06 -36.56
CA ASP A 9 8.81 -28.64 -36.37
C ASP A 9 7.46 -27.88 -36.09
N ASP A 10 7.08 -26.64 -36.44
CA ASP A 10 7.70 -25.53 -37.19
C ASP A 10 6.99 -24.17 -36.90
N LEU A 11 7.46 -23.12 -37.56
CA LEU A 11 6.72 -21.90 -37.94
C LEU A 11 6.23 -20.98 -36.82
N PHE A 12 7.22 -20.57 -36.04
CA PHE A 12 7.36 -19.21 -35.52
C PHE A 12 7.02 -18.14 -36.60
N CYS A 13 5.91 -17.40 -36.46
CA CYS A 13 5.54 -16.33 -37.39
C CYS A 13 5.98 -14.94 -36.88
N ARG A 14 6.52 -14.11 -37.78
CA ARG A 14 7.33 -12.92 -37.46
C ARG A 14 6.54 -11.63 -37.18
N GLN A 15 7.24 -10.72 -36.51
CA GLN A 15 6.95 -9.29 -36.35
C GLN A 15 6.55 -8.62 -37.68
N ARG A 16 5.67 -7.61 -37.64
CA ARG A 16 5.41 -6.67 -38.75
C ARG A 16 6.08 -5.31 -38.49
N PRO A 17 6.84 -4.76 -39.45
CA PRO A 17 7.25 -3.36 -39.46
C PRO A 17 6.28 -2.46 -40.26
N GLU A 18 6.12 -1.24 -39.76
CA GLU A 18 6.22 0.07 -40.43
C GLU A 18 5.40 0.43 -41.71
N SER A 19 4.72 1.57 -41.60
CA SER A 19 4.47 2.61 -42.61
C SER A 19 4.09 2.25 -44.06
N VAL A 20 2.79 2.37 -44.38
CA VAL A 20 2.35 3.05 -45.63
C VAL A 20 1.07 3.84 -45.35
N THR A 21 1.06 5.15 -45.63
CA THR A 21 -0.14 5.98 -45.65
C THR A 21 -0.83 5.88 -47.03
N PRO A 22 -2.13 5.54 -47.12
CA PRO A 22 -2.84 5.53 -48.39
C PRO A 22 -3.20 6.96 -48.82
N CYS A 23 -2.89 7.31 -50.08
CA CYS A 23 -3.35 8.55 -50.69
C CYS A 23 -4.87 8.49 -50.89
N ILE A 24 -5.61 9.46 -50.33
CA ILE A 24 -7.06 9.58 -50.56
C ILE A 24 -7.27 10.37 -51.86
N CYS A 25 -7.53 9.66 -52.96
CA CYS A 25 -7.95 10.30 -54.21
C CYS A 25 -9.35 10.92 -54.06
N THR A 26 -9.50 12.14 -54.55
CA THR A 26 -10.78 12.83 -54.66
C THR A 26 -11.64 12.23 -55.78
N VAL A 27 -12.86 11.79 -55.46
CA VAL A 27 -13.94 11.57 -56.42
C VAL A 27 -15.13 12.44 -56.02
N LEU A 28 -15.80 13.04 -57.00
CA LEU A 28 -16.67 14.21 -56.82
C LEU A 28 -18.06 13.99 -57.44
N GLU A 29 -18.98 13.39 -56.68
CA GLU A 29 -20.41 13.31 -57.02
C GLU A 29 -21.23 13.67 -55.76
N ARG A 30 -21.88 14.85 -55.71
CA ARG A 30 -23.09 15.32 -56.43
C ARG A 30 -24.38 14.83 -55.78
N SER A 31 -25.25 15.81 -55.50
CA SER A 31 -26.67 15.66 -55.17
C SER A 31 -27.02 14.88 -53.89
N TRP A 32 -27.52 15.60 -52.89
CA TRP A 32 -28.98 15.64 -52.66
C TRP A 32 -29.36 16.97 -51.97
N ILE A 33 -30.45 17.58 -52.44
CA ILE A 33 -30.97 18.85 -51.91
C ILE A 33 -32.05 18.55 -50.88
N GLN A 34 -31.93 19.09 -49.67
CA GLN A 34 -33.09 19.41 -48.83
C GLN A 34 -32.78 20.59 -47.90
N GLY A 35 -33.56 21.66 -48.04
CA GLY A 35 -33.27 22.96 -47.44
C GLY A 35 -33.61 23.05 -45.95
N ARG A 36 -32.63 23.41 -45.12
CA ARG A 36 -32.85 23.75 -43.71
C ARG A 36 -33.16 25.24 -43.60
N LYS A 37 -34.42 25.60 -43.33
CA LYS A 37 -34.87 27.00 -43.19
C LYS A 37 -34.08 27.73 -42.09
N ILE A 38 -33.24 28.70 -42.47
CA ILE A 38 -32.61 29.63 -41.53
C ILE A 38 -33.60 30.74 -41.17
N ALA A 39 -34.33 30.55 -40.06
CA ALA A 39 -35.34 31.51 -39.60
C ALA A 39 -34.70 32.65 -38.78
N GLY A 40 -34.96 33.89 -39.19
CA GLY A 40 -34.99 35.07 -38.31
C GLY A 40 -33.66 35.47 -37.63
N MET A 41 -32.68 35.93 -38.39
CA MET A 41 -31.56 36.70 -37.82
C MET A 41 -31.91 38.18 -37.63
N GLU A 42 -32.90 38.46 -36.77
CA GLU A 42 -33.14 39.80 -36.24
C GLU A 42 -33.55 39.71 -34.76
N ARG A 43 -32.58 39.99 -33.87
CA ARG A 43 -32.83 40.33 -32.47
C ARG A 43 -32.07 41.60 -32.16
N ALA A 44 -32.79 42.71 -32.05
CA ALA A 44 -32.21 43.99 -31.67
C ALA A 44 -31.44 43.86 -30.35
N ALA A 45 -30.14 44.18 -30.38
CA ALA A 45 -29.27 44.12 -29.21
C ALA A 45 -29.69 45.22 -28.21
N LYS A 46 -30.57 44.87 -27.27
CA LYS A 46 -31.12 45.83 -26.31
C LYS A 46 -30.03 46.32 -25.37
N VAL A 47 -29.51 47.52 -25.65
CA VAL A 47 -28.46 48.17 -24.84
C VAL A 47 -28.91 48.21 -23.37
N PRO A 48 -28.12 47.64 -22.43
CA PRO A 48 -28.50 47.61 -21.03
C PRO A 48 -28.50 49.04 -20.46
N THR A 49 -29.53 49.37 -19.68
CA THR A 49 -29.61 50.68 -19.02
C THR A 49 -28.47 50.86 -18.01
N ARG A 50 -28.05 52.11 -17.77
CA ARG A 50 -26.92 52.45 -16.88
C ARG A 50 -27.02 51.78 -15.49
N ASN A 51 -28.23 51.65 -14.96
CA ASN A 51 -28.53 51.02 -13.67
C ASN A 51 -28.41 49.48 -13.67
N ALA A 52 -28.43 48.84 -14.84
CA ALA A 52 -28.17 47.41 -14.98
C ALA A 52 -26.67 47.11 -15.00
N ILE A 53 -25.84 48.02 -15.52
CA ILE A 53 -24.38 47.89 -15.57
C ILE A 53 -23.79 47.95 -14.16
N THR A 54 -24.09 49.01 -13.40
CA THR A 54 -23.62 49.18 -12.02
C THR A 54 -24.02 48.01 -11.10
N ARG A 55 -25.21 47.45 -11.31
CA ARG A 55 -25.71 46.27 -10.57
C ARG A 55 -25.04 44.94 -10.96
N GLN A 56 -24.36 44.87 -12.11
CA GLN A 56 -23.47 43.74 -12.44
C GLN A 56 -22.08 43.95 -11.81
N GLU A 57 -21.56 45.17 -11.84
CA GLU A 57 -20.25 45.51 -11.25
C GLU A 57 -20.24 45.28 -9.73
N GLU A 58 -21.27 45.72 -9.01
CA GLU A 58 -21.41 45.46 -7.56
C GLU A 58 -21.42 43.95 -7.23
N LYS A 59 -22.12 43.15 -8.06
CA LYS A 59 -22.16 41.68 -7.93
C LYS A 59 -20.83 41.03 -8.26
N MET A 60 -20.10 41.55 -9.24
CA MET A 60 -18.76 41.08 -9.60
C MET A 60 -17.76 41.39 -8.49
N GLN A 61 -17.77 42.60 -7.92
CA GLN A 61 -16.93 42.96 -6.78
C GLN A 61 -17.22 42.09 -5.56
N LYS A 62 -18.50 41.90 -5.18
CA LYS A 62 -18.88 41.00 -4.07
C LYS A 62 -18.44 39.55 -4.31
N ARG A 63 -18.55 39.04 -5.54
CA ARG A 63 -18.01 37.71 -5.91
C ARG A 63 -16.50 37.64 -5.81
N MET A 64 -15.76 38.61 -6.34
CA MET A 64 -14.29 38.65 -6.26
C MET A 64 -13.78 38.78 -4.82
N MET A 65 -14.50 39.50 -3.97
CA MET A 65 -14.18 39.63 -2.54
C MET A 65 -14.37 38.28 -1.80
N LEU A 66 -15.46 37.56 -2.06
CA LEU A 66 -15.72 36.22 -1.51
C LEU A 66 -14.71 35.17 -2.03
N VAL A 67 -14.31 35.22 -3.31
CA VAL A 67 -13.28 34.33 -3.84
C VAL A 67 -11.90 34.63 -3.21
N ARG A 68 -11.57 35.91 -2.98
CA ARG A 68 -10.32 36.31 -2.31
C ARG A 68 -10.24 35.82 -0.87
N THR A 69 -11.31 35.93 -0.08
CA THR A 69 -11.31 35.44 1.31
C THR A 69 -11.28 33.91 1.38
N ALA A 70 -11.97 33.21 0.47
CA ALA A 70 -11.90 31.75 0.38
C ALA A 70 -10.48 31.25 0.08
N LEU A 71 -9.78 31.86 -0.89
CA LEU A 71 -8.42 31.46 -1.28
C LEU A 71 -7.39 31.71 -0.18
N ALA A 72 -7.54 32.80 0.58
CA ALA A 72 -6.70 33.10 1.73
C ALA A 72 -6.89 32.08 2.87
N ALA A 73 -8.14 31.69 3.15
CA ALA A 73 -8.44 30.70 4.19
C ALA A 73 -7.81 29.31 3.88
N THR A 74 -7.81 28.88 2.61
CA THR A 74 -7.17 27.62 2.20
C THR A 74 -5.65 27.60 2.38
N LEU A 75 -4.97 28.75 2.34
CA LEU A 75 -3.51 28.81 2.49
C LEU A 75 -3.06 28.65 3.96
N VAL A 76 -3.81 29.22 4.90
CA VAL A 76 -3.50 29.16 6.35
C VAL A 76 -3.66 27.74 6.90
N LEU A 77 -4.62 26.97 6.38
CA LEU A 77 -4.86 25.57 6.80
C LEU A 77 -3.85 24.56 6.23
N GLY A 78 -3.00 24.93 5.27
CA GLY A 78 -2.11 24.01 4.57
C GLY A 78 -0.83 23.59 5.31
N LEU A 79 -0.39 24.35 6.31
CA LEU A 79 0.96 24.18 6.91
C LEU A 79 1.00 23.29 8.17
N GLY A 80 -0.14 22.79 8.68
CA GLY A 80 -0.18 22.00 9.92
C GLY A 80 0.37 20.57 9.85
N GLY A 81 0.91 20.14 8.70
CA GLY A 81 1.17 18.72 8.38
C GLY A 81 2.56 18.16 8.72
N LEU A 82 3.43 18.88 9.45
CA LEU A 82 4.78 18.41 9.74
C LEU A 82 4.80 17.29 10.81
N SER A 83 4.55 16.06 10.37
CA SER A 83 4.65 14.86 11.21
C SER A 83 6.08 14.64 11.69
N THR A 84 6.36 14.97 12.96
CA THR A 84 7.64 14.62 13.59
C THR A 84 7.74 13.11 13.76
N ALA A 85 8.62 12.47 12.99
CA ALA A 85 9.03 11.10 13.26
C ALA A 85 9.62 11.04 14.68
N ALA A 86 9.03 10.22 15.56
CA ALA A 86 9.35 10.24 16.98
C ALA A 86 10.78 9.71 17.23
N THR A 87 11.73 10.63 17.42
CA THR A 87 13.15 10.38 17.74
C THR A 87 13.37 9.91 19.18
N GLY A 88 12.49 9.04 19.67
CA GLY A 88 12.59 8.40 20.98
C GLY A 88 13.30 7.04 20.92
N PRO A 89 13.95 6.60 22.01
CA PRO A 89 14.55 5.27 22.07
C PRO A 89 13.49 4.19 21.88
N LEU A 90 13.80 3.17 21.08
CA LEU A 90 12.87 2.08 20.77
C LEU A 90 12.48 1.30 22.05
N LYS A 91 11.20 0.96 22.12
CA LYS A 91 10.56 0.22 23.22
C LYS A 91 9.72 -0.91 22.65
N ALA A 92 9.46 -1.93 23.47
CA ALA A 92 8.55 -3.00 23.08
C ALA A 92 7.14 -2.41 22.80
N PRO A 93 6.54 -2.70 21.62
CA PRO A 93 5.17 -2.29 21.32
C PRO A 93 4.19 -2.75 22.40
N THR A 94 3.42 -1.80 22.93
CA THR A 94 2.41 -2.02 23.98
C THR A 94 1.16 -2.73 23.46
N GLU A 95 0.80 -2.47 22.21
CA GLU A 95 -0.33 -3.06 21.49
C GLU A 95 -0.01 -4.47 20.95
N GLN A 96 -1.05 -5.29 20.76
CA GLN A 96 -0.93 -6.65 20.24
C GLN A 96 -0.53 -6.65 18.76
N LEU A 97 0.63 -7.25 18.47
CA LEU A 97 1.15 -7.38 17.12
C LEU A 97 0.46 -8.51 16.35
N ILE A 98 0.10 -8.23 15.10
CA ILE A 98 -0.35 -9.24 14.13
C ILE A 98 0.81 -9.55 13.18
N ILE A 99 1.47 -10.68 13.40
CA ILE A 99 2.55 -11.18 12.55
C ILE A 99 1.95 -11.58 11.19
N ALA A 100 2.21 -10.78 10.16
CA ALA A 100 1.64 -10.96 8.83
C ALA A 100 2.24 -12.15 8.05
N GLY A 101 1.37 -12.89 7.34
CA GLY A 101 1.70 -14.03 6.49
C GLY A 101 0.44 -14.81 6.06
N LYS A 102 0.61 -15.94 5.33
CA LYS A 102 -0.52 -16.77 4.82
C LYS A 102 -1.50 -17.25 5.91
N LYS A 103 -1.05 -17.30 7.16
CA LYS A 103 -1.87 -17.49 8.37
C LYS A 103 -1.37 -16.47 9.42
N PRO A 104 -1.98 -15.27 9.54
CA PRO A 104 -1.52 -14.26 10.47
C PRO A 104 -1.55 -14.78 11.92
N ALA A 105 -0.61 -14.36 12.76
CA ALA A 105 -0.52 -14.80 14.15
C ALA A 105 -0.53 -13.62 15.14
N ARG A 106 -1.15 -13.79 16.29
CA ARG A 106 -1.14 -12.82 17.40
C ARG A 106 0.10 -13.00 18.26
N PHE A 107 0.73 -11.89 18.63
CA PHE A 107 1.83 -11.83 19.58
C PHE A 107 1.73 -10.55 20.42
N ASP A 108 2.10 -10.64 21.70
CA ASP A 108 1.87 -9.58 22.68
C ASP A 108 3.09 -9.46 23.60
N HIS A 109 3.82 -8.34 23.53
CA HIS A 109 5.00 -8.14 24.37
C HIS A 109 4.63 -8.02 25.85
N SER A 110 3.53 -7.32 26.17
CA SER A 110 3.07 -7.09 27.54
C SER A 110 2.81 -8.41 28.28
N VAL A 111 2.23 -9.42 27.62
CA VAL A 111 2.03 -10.76 28.19
C VAL A 111 3.37 -11.44 28.51
N HIS A 112 4.34 -11.43 27.59
CA HIS A 112 5.61 -12.12 27.79
C HIS A 112 6.52 -11.41 28.80
N LEU A 113 6.54 -10.07 28.80
CA LEU A 113 7.28 -9.26 29.78
C LEU A 113 6.71 -9.44 31.20
N LYS A 114 5.37 -9.49 31.35
CA LYS A 114 4.69 -9.81 32.64
C LYS A 114 4.95 -11.24 33.13
N MET A 115 5.39 -12.15 32.25
CA MET A 115 5.89 -13.47 32.64
C MET A 115 7.37 -13.48 33.06
N GLY A 116 8.08 -12.36 33.01
CA GLY A 116 9.49 -12.25 33.38
C GLY A 116 10.49 -12.58 32.26
N LEU A 117 10.04 -12.75 31.01
CA LEU A 117 10.95 -12.89 29.87
C LEU A 117 11.68 -11.56 29.62
N LYS A 118 12.96 -11.63 29.28
CA LYS A 118 13.79 -10.46 28.91
C LYS A 118 13.77 -10.28 27.40
N CYS A 119 14.11 -9.09 26.89
CA CYS A 119 14.20 -8.84 25.44
C CYS A 119 15.09 -9.88 24.73
N GLY A 120 16.25 -10.16 25.33
CA GLY A 120 17.22 -11.17 24.92
C GLY A 120 16.73 -12.63 24.94
N THR A 121 15.53 -12.90 25.45
CA THR A 121 14.88 -14.22 25.31
C THR A 121 14.35 -14.46 23.90
N CYS A 122 14.18 -13.40 23.09
CA CYS A 122 13.74 -13.51 21.69
C CYS A 122 14.66 -12.77 20.70
N HIS A 123 15.15 -11.57 21.05
CA HIS A 123 16.05 -10.79 20.20
C HIS A 123 17.51 -11.13 20.53
N HIS A 124 18.26 -11.59 19.54
CA HIS A 124 19.69 -11.88 19.66
C HIS A 124 20.45 -11.29 18.48
N ASP A 125 21.77 -11.12 18.64
CA ASP A 125 22.65 -10.71 17.54
C ASP A 125 23.01 -11.89 16.61
N GLN A 126 23.96 -11.67 15.70
CA GLN A 126 24.37 -12.68 14.72
C GLN A 126 25.20 -13.82 15.35
N ASP A 127 25.79 -13.59 16.52
CA ASP A 127 26.54 -14.56 17.34
C ASP A 127 25.62 -15.31 18.34
N HIS A 128 24.30 -15.11 18.24
CA HIS A 128 23.28 -15.61 19.15
C HIS A 128 23.35 -15.06 20.59
N LYS A 129 24.04 -13.95 20.83
CA LYS A 129 24.10 -13.29 22.14
C LYS A 129 22.78 -12.52 22.40
N PRO A 130 22.23 -12.58 23.62
CA PRO A 130 20.93 -11.99 23.95
C PRO A 130 20.99 -10.45 23.99
N LEU A 131 20.20 -9.76 23.17
CA LEU A 131 20.14 -8.30 23.17
C LEU A 131 19.44 -7.77 24.43
N THR A 132 20.03 -6.76 25.07
CA THR A 132 19.45 -6.08 26.23
C THR A 132 18.41 -5.04 25.79
N ALA A 133 17.65 -4.52 26.77
CA ALA A 133 16.76 -3.39 26.53
C ALA A 133 17.53 -2.11 26.13
N LYS A 134 18.80 -1.96 26.52
CA LYS A 134 19.64 -0.81 26.15
C LYS A 134 20.07 -0.88 24.69
N ASP A 135 20.48 -2.07 24.23
CA ASP A 135 20.95 -2.26 22.85
C ASP A 135 19.81 -2.03 21.85
N ILE A 136 18.60 -2.54 22.18
CA ILE A 136 17.37 -2.30 21.42
C ILE A 136 16.99 -0.82 21.44
N ALA A 137 17.05 -0.15 22.61
CA ALA A 137 16.72 1.26 22.75
C ALA A 137 17.67 2.20 21.99
N ALA A 138 18.89 1.75 21.69
CA ALA A 138 19.88 2.50 20.90
C ALA A 138 19.73 2.32 19.38
N MET A 139 18.92 1.37 18.90
CA MET A 139 18.65 1.20 17.48
C MET A 139 17.71 2.29 16.96
N THR A 140 18.00 2.83 15.77
CA THR A 140 17.16 3.84 15.10
C THR A 140 16.06 3.23 14.23
N ASP A 141 16.20 1.97 13.80
CA ASP A 141 15.24 1.27 12.96
C ASP A 141 14.78 -0.05 13.59
N SER A 142 13.47 -0.13 13.89
CA SER A 142 12.84 -1.34 14.41
C SER A 142 12.76 -2.50 13.41
N SER A 143 12.93 -2.25 12.10
CA SER A 143 12.88 -3.31 11.08
C SER A 143 14.03 -4.31 11.26
N GLN A 144 15.17 -3.87 11.79
CA GLN A 144 16.33 -4.71 12.14
C GLN A 144 15.97 -5.81 13.14
N LEU A 145 15.00 -5.55 14.04
CA LEU A 145 14.54 -6.48 15.08
C LEU A 145 13.54 -7.52 14.56
N ALA A 146 12.94 -7.31 13.38
CA ALA A 146 12.04 -8.27 12.78
C ALA A 146 12.86 -9.46 12.26
N CYS A 147 12.60 -10.68 12.76
CA CYS A 147 13.51 -11.82 12.65
C CYS A 147 14.09 -12.07 11.24
N VAL A 148 13.33 -11.81 10.18
CA VAL A 148 13.73 -11.98 8.77
C VAL A 148 14.74 -10.95 8.23
N SER A 149 15.08 -9.90 8.99
CA SER A 149 16.21 -9.02 8.70
C SER A 149 17.50 -9.83 8.50
N CYS A 150 17.72 -10.81 9.39
CA CYS A 150 18.80 -11.78 9.31
C CYS A 150 18.31 -13.18 8.88
N HIS A 151 17.13 -13.63 9.33
CA HIS A 151 16.60 -14.96 9.00
C HIS A 151 15.90 -15.00 7.64
N ASN A 152 16.70 -15.01 6.59
CA ASN A 152 16.27 -15.05 5.20
C ASN A 152 17.19 -15.98 4.38
N LYS A 153 16.98 -16.04 3.06
CA LYS A 153 17.69 -16.94 2.13
C LYS A 153 19.22 -16.83 2.16
N SER A 154 19.78 -15.74 2.68
CA SER A 154 21.24 -15.52 2.76
C SER A 154 21.91 -16.22 3.96
N ARG A 155 21.16 -16.89 4.84
CA ARG A 155 21.73 -17.71 5.94
C ARG A 155 21.96 -19.15 5.50
N PRO A 156 23.08 -19.81 5.90
CA PRO A 156 23.35 -21.21 5.55
C PRO A 156 22.36 -22.20 6.19
N GLN A 157 21.76 -21.83 7.32
CA GLN A 157 20.79 -22.65 8.05
C GLN A 157 19.42 -22.63 7.35
N MET A 158 19.24 -23.47 6.34
CA MET A 158 18.04 -23.51 5.48
C MET A 158 16.71 -23.58 6.27
N GLU A 159 16.67 -24.36 7.35
CA GLU A 159 15.50 -24.50 8.21
C GLU A 159 15.10 -23.21 8.95
N LEU A 160 15.98 -22.21 9.02
CA LEU A 160 15.74 -20.93 9.69
C LEU A 160 15.74 -19.74 8.71
N GLN A 161 15.46 -19.98 7.42
CA GLN A 161 15.35 -18.93 6.38
C GLN A 161 13.94 -18.33 6.21
N THR A 162 12.91 -18.84 6.89
CA THR A 162 11.52 -18.40 6.69
C THR A 162 10.82 -17.94 7.97
N LYS A 163 9.89 -16.97 7.84
CA LYS A 163 9.01 -16.52 8.93
C LYS A 163 8.36 -17.69 9.68
N ARG A 164 7.84 -18.68 8.95
CA ARG A 164 7.13 -19.83 9.54
C ARG A 164 8.04 -20.57 10.51
N ASP A 165 9.25 -20.86 10.06
CA ASP A 165 10.12 -21.82 10.73
C ASP A 165 10.83 -21.18 11.92
N VAL A 166 11.28 -19.93 11.80
CA VAL A 166 11.88 -19.18 12.92
C VAL A 166 10.87 -18.96 14.05
N PHE A 167 9.65 -18.51 13.73
CA PHE A 167 8.61 -18.33 14.76
C PHE A 167 8.17 -19.66 15.38
N HIS A 168 8.13 -20.76 14.63
CA HIS A 168 7.87 -22.07 15.23
C HIS A 168 9.05 -22.56 16.09
N ALA A 169 10.28 -22.46 15.62
CA ALA A 169 11.48 -22.88 16.34
C ALA A 169 11.66 -22.11 17.66
N ARG A 170 11.37 -20.80 17.70
CA ARG A 170 11.44 -20.02 18.95
C ARG A 170 10.17 -20.14 19.79
N CYS A 171 9.01 -19.74 19.26
CA CYS A 171 7.79 -19.58 20.08
C CYS A 171 7.20 -20.93 20.47
N ARG A 172 7.03 -21.88 19.52
CA ARG A 172 6.40 -23.17 19.81
C ARG A 172 7.25 -24.02 20.76
N ALA A 173 8.57 -24.07 20.55
CA ALA A 173 9.47 -24.80 21.45
C ALA A 173 9.45 -24.21 22.88
N CYS A 174 9.47 -22.89 23.02
CA CYS A 174 9.32 -22.22 24.31
C CYS A 174 7.97 -22.56 24.98
N HIS A 175 6.86 -22.51 24.22
CA HIS A 175 5.53 -22.86 24.74
C HIS A 175 5.39 -24.33 25.14
N GLN A 176 6.04 -25.26 24.42
CA GLN A 176 6.05 -26.69 24.73
C GLN A 176 6.86 -27.00 26.00
N LYS A 177 8.07 -26.43 26.13
CA LYS A 177 8.94 -26.55 27.31
C LYS A 177 8.29 -25.88 28.54
N GLY A 178 7.72 -24.70 28.35
CA GLY A 178 7.22 -23.83 29.41
C GLY A 178 8.30 -22.95 30.02
N TYR A 179 7.85 -21.98 30.81
CA TYR A 179 8.69 -21.03 31.54
C TYR A 179 8.08 -20.78 32.92
N GLN A 180 8.86 -20.98 33.99
CA GLN A 180 8.40 -20.86 35.39
C GLN A 180 7.08 -21.63 35.66
N GLY A 181 7.01 -22.89 35.22
CA GLY A 181 5.82 -23.76 35.33
C GLY A 181 4.66 -23.42 34.39
N LYS A 182 4.61 -22.21 33.82
CA LYS A 182 3.57 -21.75 32.89
C LYS A 182 3.87 -22.22 31.46
N LYS A 183 2.84 -22.57 30.68
CA LYS A 183 2.96 -22.95 29.26
C LYS A 183 2.12 -22.05 28.38
N GLY A 184 2.64 -21.75 27.18
CA GLY A 184 1.94 -20.96 26.17
C GLY A 184 1.11 -21.82 25.19
N PRO A 185 0.36 -21.20 24.27
CA PRO A 185 -0.41 -21.92 23.26
C PRO A 185 0.48 -22.75 22.32
N THR A 186 0.25 -24.07 22.28
CA THR A 186 0.97 -25.03 21.40
C THR A 186 0.15 -25.52 20.20
N ARG A 187 -1.18 -25.32 20.23
CA ARG A 187 -2.12 -25.66 19.14
C ARG A 187 -2.17 -24.52 18.13
N CYS A 188 -2.30 -24.84 16.83
CA CYS A 188 -2.20 -23.85 15.75
C CYS A 188 -3.13 -22.64 15.90
N SER A 189 -4.37 -22.86 16.34
CA SER A 189 -5.37 -21.80 16.56
C SER A 189 -5.16 -20.95 17.82
N GLY A 190 -4.21 -21.33 18.70
CA GLY A 190 -3.83 -20.53 19.87
C GLY A 190 -2.88 -19.37 19.52
N CYS A 191 -2.26 -19.39 18.34
CA CYS A 191 -1.46 -18.28 17.81
C CYS A 191 -2.07 -17.72 16.52
N HIS A 192 -2.46 -18.58 15.57
CA HIS A 192 -2.96 -18.14 14.27
C HIS A 192 -4.43 -17.70 14.31
N LEU A 193 -4.70 -16.54 13.71
CA LEU A 193 -6.06 -16.08 13.44
C LEU A 193 -6.79 -17.05 12.52
N LYS A 194 -7.97 -17.52 12.96
CA LYS A 194 -8.92 -18.24 12.11
C LYS A 194 -9.40 -17.27 11.02
N ARG A 195 -9.05 -17.53 9.75
CA ARG A 195 -9.60 -16.75 8.63
C ARG A 195 -11.13 -16.80 8.72
N LYS A 196 -11.80 -15.64 8.79
CA LYS A 196 -13.19 -15.55 8.35
C LYS A 196 -13.19 -16.00 6.88
N ARG A 197 -14.05 -16.95 6.52
CA ARG A 197 -14.41 -17.11 5.11
C ARG A 197 -15.25 -15.88 4.78
N GLN A 198 -14.78 -15.01 3.88
CA GLN A 198 -15.72 -14.18 3.15
C GLN A 198 -16.63 -15.14 2.38
N PRO A 199 -17.96 -14.92 2.35
CA PRO A 199 -18.80 -15.52 1.34
C PRO A 199 -18.24 -15.17 -0.05
N LEU A 200 -18.32 -16.10 -1.00
CA LEU A 200 -18.19 -15.76 -2.41
C LEU A 200 -19.55 -15.23 -2.84
N GLU A 201 -19.74 -13.92 -2.72
CA GLU A 201 -20.89 -13.24 -3.30
C GLU A 201 -20.64 -13.12 -4.81
N GLY A 202 -21.48 -13.78 -5.63
CA GLY A 202 -21.26 -13.93 -7.07
C GLY A 202 -21.05 -15.39 -7.50
N CYS A 203 -22.03 -16.24 -7.23
CA CYS A 203 -22.35 -17.41 -8.04
C CYS A 203 -23.75 -17.18 -8.64
#